data_AF-A0A2D9FQC0-F1
#
_entry.id   AF-A0A2D9FQC0-F1
#
_cell.length_a   1.000
_cell.length_b   1.000
_cell.length_c   1.000
_cell.angle_alpha   90.00
_cell.angle_beta   90.00
_cell.angle_gamma   90.00
#
_symmetry.space_group_name_H-M   'P 1'
#
loop_
_entity.id
_entity.type
_entity.pdbx_description
1 polymer ?
#
loop_
_entity_poly.entity_id
_entity_poly.type
_entity_poly.pdbx_seq_one_letter_code
_entity_poly.pdbx_strand_id
1 'polypeptide(L)'
;MKRKNRVFGRGTLLVLMFTLISCSHRKYERTVYIVSPDRTHSITIITNDSIRYIIDGEHENTPDSNYVKLNVGNAPSIDEDILICWDIEGYEWKLVHQALDIIENKLDTLSFYYDAELEKDERGIPTAKNYRGDNCTTVTLYYNLGVRLGLEKGYNIYPEGSAIVYR
;
A
#
# COMPACT_ATOMS: atom_id res chain seq x y z
N MET A 1 -8.03 -34.95 75.01
CA MET A 1 -6.99 -33.90 75.00
C MET A 1 -6.27 -33.94 73.64
N LYS A 2 -6.09 -32.78 73.00
CA LYS A 2 -5.49 -32.46 71.68
C LYS A 2 -6.35 -32.61 70.40
N ARG A 3 -6.83 -31.44 69.95
CA ARG A 3 -7.28 -31.07 68.59
C ARG A 3 -6.16 -31.23 67.55
N LYS A 4 -6.53 -31.44 66.28
CA LYS A 4 -5.95 -30.73 65.12
C LYS A 4 -6.90 -30.76 63.91
N ASN A 5 -7.49 -29.61 63.61
CA ASN A 5 -8.10 -29.27 62.31
C ASN A 5 -6.98 -28.98 61.29
N ARG A 6 -7.14 -29.42 60.03
CA ARG A 6 -6.54 -28.82 58.81
C ARG A 6 -7.53 -29.09 57.67
N VAL A 7 -8.36 -28.13 57.26
CA VAL A 7 -8.10 -26.96 56.39
C VAL A 7 -7.64 -27.35 54.98
N PHE A 8 -8.60 -27.22 54.05
CA PHE A 8 -8.50 -26.72 52.68
C PHE A 8 -7.34 -27.23 51.79
N GLY A 9 -7.70 -28.04 50.80
CA GLY A 9 -7.01 -28.14 49.52
C GLY A 9 -7.90 -27.60 48.40
N ARG A 10 -7.98 -26.27 48.28
CA ARG A 10 -8.37 -25.61 47.01
C ARG A 10 -7.19 -25.75 46.06
N GLY A 11 -7.40 -26.43 44.96
CA GLY A 11 -6.42 -26.64 43.88
C GLY A 11 -6.92 -27.87 43.14
N THR A 12 -7.48 -27.77 41.94
CA THR A 12 -6.80 -27.26 40.77
C THR A 12 -7.86 -26.92 39.73
N LEU A 13 -8.30 -25.65 39.69
CA LEU A 13 -9.19 -25.13 38.64
C LEU A 13 -8.55 -23.85 38.08
N LEU A 14 -7.33 -23.95 37.56
CA LEU A 14 -6.60 -22.81 37.01
C LEU A 14 -5.45 -23.22 36.10
N VAL A 15 -5.67 -24.15 35.17
CA VAL A 15 -4.70 -24.47 34.09
C VAL A 15 -5.42 -24.76 32.77
N LEU A 16 -6.37 -23.90 32.38
CA LEU A 16 -7.05 -24.03 31.07
C LEU A 16 -7.54 -22.68 30.54
N MET A 17 -6.72 -21.64 30.70
CA MET A 17 -6.99 -20.29 30.16
C MET A 17 -5.77 -19.65 29.51
N PHE A 18 -4.84 -20.44 28.96
CA PHE A 18 -3.62 -19.94 28.30
C PHE A 18 -3.38 -20.46 26.88
N THR A 19 -4.36 -21.11 26.24
CA THR A 19 -4.16 -21.73 24.91
C THR A 19 -4.98 -21.12 23.77
N LEU A 20 -5.49 -19.89 23.90
CA LEU A 20 -6.21 -19.19 22.82
C LEU A 20 -5.65 -17.81 22.46
N ILE A 21 -4.39 -17.52 22.80
CA ILE A 21 -3.64 -16.48 22.07
C ILE A 21 -3.04 -17.17 20.84
N SER A 22 -3.92 -17.68 19.97
CA SER A 22 -3.52 -17.95 18.59
C SER A 22 -3.18 -16.58 18.02
N CYS A 23 -1.88 -16.28 17.91
CA CYS A 23 -1.42 -15.15 17.12
C CYS A 23 -1.95 -15.36 15.71
N SER A 24 -3.13 -14.80 15.39
CA SER A 24 -3.41 -14.40 14.03
C SER A 24 -2.42 -13.29 13.76
N HIS A 25 -1.22 -13.65 13.27
CA HIS A 25 -0.45 -12.72 12.47
C HIS A 25 -1.38 -12.36 11.31
N ARG A 26 -2.21 -11.32 11.50
CA ARG A 26 -2.97 -10.72 10.42
C ARG A 26 -1.91 -10.33 9.41
N LYS A 27 -1.92 -11.02 8.28
CA LYS A 27 -1.16 -10.62 7.09
C LYS A 27 -1.50 -9.15 6.87
N TYR A 28 -0.49 -8.28 6.91
CA TYR A 28 -0.72 -6.84 6.88
C TYR A 28 -1.00 -6.46 5.43
N GLU A 29 -2.25 -6.65 5.03
CA GLU A 29 -2.74 -6.19 3.74
C GLU A 29 -3.17 -4.73 3.87
N ARG A 30 -2.63 -3.91 2.98
CA ARG A 30 -3.07 -2.52 2.81
C ARG A 30 -3.63 -2.35 1.42
N THR A 31 -4.85 -1.86 1.37
CA THR A 31 -5.48 -1.37 0.16
C THR A 31 -5.51 0.15 0.23
N VAL A 32 -5.11 0.80 -0.86
CA VAL A 32 -5.21 2.24 -1.04
C VAL A 32 -5.87 2.47 -2.39
N TYR A 33 -6.93 3.26 -2.39
CA TYR A 33 -7.60 3.70 -3.60
C TYR A 33 -7.15 5.12 -3.91
N ILE A 34 -6.73 5.37 -5.14
CA ILE A 34 -6.33 6.68 -5.65
C ILE A 34 -7.25 6.99 -6.81
N VAL A 35 -7.99 8.09 -6.71
CA VAL A 35 -9.06 8.44 -7.64
C VAL A 35 -8.83 9.85 -8.17
N SER A 36 -9.03 10.03 -9.47
CA SER A 36 -8.97 11.35 -10.11
C SER A 36 -9.98 12.32 -9.49
N PRO A 37 -9.75 13.66 -9.54
CA PRO A 37 -10.65 14.63 -8.93
C PRO A 37 -12.11 14.55 -9.42
N ASP A 38 -12.31 14.19 -10.68
CA ASP A 38 -13.61 14.01 -11.34
C ASP A 38 -14.18 12.58 -11.18
N ARG A 39 -13.41 11.67 -10.56
CA ARG A 39 -13.78 10.27 -10.27
C ARG A 39 -13.99 9.39 -11.51
N THR A 40 -13.49 9.81 -12.66
CA THR A 40 -13.56 9.03 -13.90
C THR A 40 -12.51 7.91 -13.92
N HIS A 41 -11.37 8.14 -13.26
CA HIS A 41 -10.23 7.22 -13.22
C HIS A 41 -9.88 6.82 -11.80
N SER A 42 -9.45 5.57 -11.63
CA SER A 42 -9.04 5.05 -10.33
C SER A 42 -7.92 4.04 -10.47
N ILE A 43 -7.06 4.00 -9.45
CA ILE A 43 -5.98 3.04 -9.29
C ILE A 43 -6.11 2.44 -7.89
N THR A 44 -6.03 1.12 -7.79
CA THR A 44 -5.93 0.41 -6.52
C THR A 44 -4.51 -0.05 -6.28
N ILE A 45 -3.98 0.24 -5.10
CA ILE A 45 -2.71 -0.30 -4.63
C ILE A 45 -2.98 -1.28 -3.50
N ILE A 46 -2.70 -2.56 -3.75
CA ILE A 46 -2.75 -3.63 -2.74
C ILE A 46 -1.33 -4.03 -2.37
N THR A 47 -0.93 -3.80 -1.12
CA THR A 47 0.37 -4.23 -0.61
C THR A 47 0.19 -5.33 0.42
N ASN A 48 0.86 -6.45 0.19
CA ASN A 48 0.86 -7.63 1.05
C ASN A 48 2.29 -8.09 1.28
N ASP A 49 2.79 -7.87 2.50
CA ASP A 49 4.19 -8.10 2.89
C ASP A 49 5.17 -7.38 1.94
N SER A 50 5.98 -8.13 1.17
CA SER A 50 6.96 -7.62 0.22
C SER A 50 6.42 -7.47 -1.20
N ILE A 51 5.14 -7.73 -1.42
CA ILE A 51 4.51 -7.69 -2.75
C ILE A 51 3.54 -6.53 -2.81
N ARG A 52 3.63 -5.76 -3.89
CA ARG A 52 2.64 -4.73 -4.22
C ARG A 52 2.02 -5.00 -5.57
N TYR A 53 0.72 -4.78 -5.66
CA TYR A 53 -0.02 -4.71 -6.90
C TYR A 53 -0.45 -3.26 -7.11
N ILE A 54 -0.19 -2.74 -8.31
CA ILE A 54 -0.79 -1.51 -8.82
C ILE A 54 -1.79 -1.96 -9.86
N ILE A 55 -3.06 -1.68 -9.61
CA ILE A 55 -4.20 -2.28 -10.32
C ILE A 55 -5.00 -1.12 -10.93
N ASP A 56 -5.35 -1.27 -12.20
CA ASP A 56 -6.31 -0.37 -12.82
C ASP A 56 -7.71 -0.56 -12.24
N GLY A 57 -8.39 0.53 -11.89
CA GLY A 57 -9.73 0.50 -11.30
C GLY A 57 -9.77 0.35 -9.78
N GLU A 58 -10.99 0.36 -9.21
CA GLU A 58 -11.25 0.07 -7.80
C GLU A 58 -11.41 -1.44 -7.56
N HIS A 59 -10.53 -2.02 -6.73
CA HIS A 59 -10.48 -3.45 -6.47
C HIS A 59 -10.29 -3.78 -4.99
N GLU A 60 -11.15 -4.65 -4.45
CA GLU A 60 -10.96 -5.18 -3.08
C GLU A 60 -9.89 -6.27 -3.02
N ASN A 61 -9.66 -6.98 -4.13
CA ASN A 61 -8.73 -8.10 -4.23
C ASN A 61 -7.94 -7.99 -5.55
N THR A 62 -6.77 -8.63 -5.60
CA THR A 62 -5.97 -8.69 -6.83
C THR A 62 -6.72 -9.40 -7.96
N PRO A 63 -7.00 -8.74 -9.11
CA PRO A 63 -7.60 -9.38 -10.27
C PRO A 63 -6.59 -10.25 -11.04
N ASP A 64 -7.07 -11.05 -11.99
CA ASP A 64 -6.22 -11.91 -12.81
C ASP A 64 -5.46 -11.16 -13.93
N SER A 65 -5.86 -9.94 -14.25
CA SER A 65 -5.33 -9.06 -15.32
C SER A 65 -5.37 -7.58 -14.92
N ASN A 66 -4.83 -6.69 -15.75
CA ASN A 66 -4.80 -5.23 -15.57
C ASN A 66 -4.10 -4.77 -14.28
N TYR A 67 -2.95 -5.38 -14.00
CA TYR A 67 -2.11 -5.00 -12.87
C TYR A 67 -0.62 -5.05 -13.21
N VAL A 68 0.17 -4.33 -12.42
CA VAL A 68 1.62 -4.52 -12.29
C VAL A 68 1.92 -5.04 -10.89
N LYS A 69 2.69 -6.12 -10.82
CA LYS A 69 3.15 -6.75 -9.58
C LYS A 69 4.61 -6.43 -9.35
N LEU A 70 4.90 -5.94 -8.15
CA LEU A 70 6.18 -5.38 -7.77
C LEU A 70 6.73 -6.09 -6.53
N ASN A 71 8.05 -6.20 -6.46
CA ASN A 71 8.76 -6.50 -5.22
C ASN A 71 9.09 -5.18 -4.50
N VAL A 72 8.56 -5.02 -3.30
CA VAL A 72 8.82 -3.86 -2.42
C VAL A 72 9.56 -4.25 -1.14
N GLY A 73 9.94 -5.52 -0.99
CA GLY A 73 10.51 -6.06 0.26
C GLY A 73 11.89 -5.51 0.65
N ASN A 74 12.63 -4.96 -0.30
CA ASN A 74 13.96 -4.39 -0.08
C ASN A 74 13.96 -2.86 -0.04
N ALA A 75 12.80 -2.21 -0.21
CA ALA A 75 12.72 -0.77 -0.09
C ALA A 75 13.07 -0.43 1.36
N PRO A 76 14.12 0.37 1.63
CA PRO A 76 14.32 0.91 2.98
C PRO A 76 13.01 1.54 3.40
N SER A 77 12.65 1.44 4.69
CA SER A 77 11.37 1.82 5.30
C SER A 77 11.02 3.32 5.22
N ILE A 78 11.31 3.93 4.08
CA ILE A 78 11.25 5.31 3.71
C ILE A 78 10.03 5.44 2.80
N ASP A 79 9.39 6.58 2.97
CA ASP A 79 8.26 7.06 2.22
C ASP A 79 8.46 6.82 0.71
N GLU A 80 7.44 6.27 0.06
CA GLU A 80 7.50 5.97 -1.37
C GLU A 80 6.61 6.92 -2.14
N ASP A 81 7.23 7.73 -2.99
CA ASP A 81 6.52 8.61 -3.90
C ASP A 81 6.08 7.85 -5.15
N ILE A 82 4.81 8.01 -5.46
CA ILE A 82 4.17 7.49 -6.66
C ILE A 82 3.68 8.70 -7.44
N LEU A 83 4.21 8.91 -8.64
CA LEU A 83 3.85 10.02 -9.51
C LEU A 83 2.82 9.52 -10.51
N ILE A 84 1.68 10.18 -10.57
CA ILE A 84 0.51 9.73 -11.33
C ILE A 84 -0.03 10.92 -12.11
N CYS A 85 -0.37 10.71 -13.37
CA CYS A 85 -1.11 11.66 -14.19
C CYS A 85 -2.32 10.96 -14.81
N TRP A 86 -3.42 11.70 -14.97
CA TRP A 86 -4.67 11.25 -15.58
C TRP A 86 -4.84 11.85 -16.97
N ASP A 87 -5.45 11.15 -17.91
CA ASP A 87 -5.81 11.67 -19.24
C ASP A 87 -4.64 12.40 -19.94
N ILE A 88 -3.46 11.78 -19.97
CA ILE A 88 -2.25 12.38 -20.53
C ILE A 88 -1.66 11.48 -21.61
N GLU A 89 -1.22 12.10 -22.72
CA GLU A 89 -0.55 11.37 -23.82
C GLU A 89 -1.38 10.22 -24.42
N GLY A 90 -2.71 10.26 -24.27
CA GLY A 90 -3.62 9.20 -24.73
C GLY A 90 -3.81 8.05 -23.74
N TYR A 91 -3.16 8.10 -22.57
CA TYR A 91 -3.39 7.16 -21.48
C TYR A 91 -4.44 7.69 -20.51
N GLU A 92 -5.28 6.78 -20.01
CA GLU A 92 -6.20 7.04 -18.90
C GLU A 92 -5.41 7.38 -17.63
N TRP A 93 -4.33 6.63 -17.39
CA TRP A 93 -3.31 7.05 -16.43
C TRP A 93 -1.88 6.68 -16.83
N LYS A 94 -0.96 7.56 -16.42
CA LYS A 94 0.49 7.40 -16.55
C LYS A 94 1.11 7.45 -15.15
N LEU A 95 1.80 6.38 -14.76
CA LEU A 95 2.36 6.24 -13.41
C LEU A 95 3.85 5.91 -13.46
N VAL A 96 4.61 6.56 -12.58
CA VAL A 96 5.96 6.16 -12.21
C VAL A 96 6.02 5.88 -10.71
N HIS A 97 6.51 4.70 -10.37
CA HIS A 97 6.89 4.34 -9.01
C HIS A 97 8.29 3.77 -9.06
N GLN A 98 9.23 4.36 -8.32
CA GLN A 98 10.59 3.83 -8.22
C GLN A 98 10.59 2.54 -7.39
N ALA A 99 10.08 1.47 -7.99
CA ALA A 99 10.10 0.14 -7.46
C ALA A 99 11.45 -0.53 -7.76
N LEU A 100 11.85 -1.42 -6.86
CA LEU A 100 13.13 -2.13 -7.01
C LEU A 100 13.08 -3.18 -8.12
N ASP A 101 11.99 -3.96 -8.19
CA ASP A 101 11.81 -4.97 -9.22
C ASP A 101 10.34 -5.09 -9.66
N ILE A 102 10.11 -5.08 -10.99
CA ILE A 102 8.84 -5.52 -11.59
C ILE A 102 8.87 -7.04 -11.68
N ILE A 103 7.95 -7.72 -10.97
CA ILE A 103 7.82 -9.18 -11.00
C ILE A 103 6.98 -9.62 -12.20
N GLU A 104 5.89 -8.91 -12.47
CA GLU A 104 4.92 -9.26 -13.52
C GLU A 104 4.17 -8.00 -13.97
N ASN A 105 3.94 -7.86 -15.27
CA ASN A 105 3.13 -6.79 -15.83
C ASN A 105 2.03 -7.39 -16.73
N LYS A 106 0.78 -7.22 -16.32
CA LYS A 106 -0.44 -7.59 -17.04
C LYS A 106 -1.34 -6.39 -17.34
N LEU A 107 -0.79 -5.19 -17.27
CA LEU A 107 -1.48 -3.95 -17.54
C LEU A 107 -1.91 -3.89 -19.02
N ASP A 108 -3.09 -3.35 -19.32
CA ASP A 108 -3.43 -2.97 -20.69
C ASP A 108 -2.60 -1.75 -21.08
N THR A 109 -1.49 -1.99 -21.79
CA THR A 109 -0.54 -0.94 -22.16
C THR A 109 -1.06 0.02 -23.22
N LEU A 110 -2.25 -0.21 -23.78
CA LEU A 110 -2.90 0.74 -24.70
C LEU A 110 -3.60 1.88 -23.93
N SER A 111 -4.17 1.56 -22.77
CA SER A 111 -4.88 2.52 -21.92
C SER A 111 -4.02 3.06 -20.78
N PHE A 112 -3.01 2.30 -20.34
CA PHE A 112 -2.28 2.61 -19.12
C PHE A 112 -0.77 2.53 -19.32
N TYR A 113 -0.05 3.43 -18.65
CA TYR A 113 1.41 3.46 -18.66
C TYR A 113 1.97 3.29 -17.25
N TYR A 114 2.91 2.36 -17.11
CA TYR A 114 3.68 2.16 -15.90
C TYR A 114 5.18 2.14 -16.22
N ASP A 115 5.97 2.82 -15.41
CA ASP A 115 7.43 2.72 -15.45
C ASP A 115 8.03 2.72 -14.03
N ALA A 116 9.15 2.02 -13.89
CA ALA A 116 9.93 1.97 -12.67
C ALA A 116 10.96 3.13 -12.58
N GLU A 117 11.24 3.81 -13.68
CA GLU A 117 12.20 4.90 -13.72
C GLU A 117 11.57 6.22 -14.17
N LEU A 118 12.10 7.33 -13.65
CA LEU A 118 11.77 8.64 -14.17
C LEU A 118 12.54 8.89 -15.47
N GLU A 119 11.88 9.54 -16.42
CA GLU A 119 12.53 10.07 -17.60
C GLU A 119 13.71 10.98 -17.22
N LYS A 120 14.76 10.97 -18.04
CA LYS A 120 15.96 11.79 -17.85
C LYS A 120 15.83 13.09 -18.65
N ASP A 121 16.28 14.21 -18.05
CA ASP A 121 16.37 15.48 -18.75
C ASP A 121 17.52 15.49 -19.79
N GLU A 122 17.71 16.60 -20.50
CA GLU A 122 18.76 16.77 -21.51
C GLU A 122 20.19 16.54 -20.97
N ARG A 123 20.38 16.56 -19.65
CA ARG A 123 21.66 16.31 -18.97
C ARG A 123 21.79 14.87 -18.49
N GLY A 124 20.80 14.02 -18.74
CA GLY A 124 20.75 12.63 -18.27
C GLY A 124 20.29 12.48 -16.81
N ILE A 125 19.71 13.51 -16.20
CA ILE A 125 19.30 13.50 -14.79
C ILE A 125 17.81 13.10 -14.68
N PRO A 126 17.44 12.07 -13.90
CA PRO A 126 16.04 11.70 -13.68
C PRO A 126 15.21 12.90 -13.19
N THR A 127 14.03 13.11 -13.78
CA THR A 127 13.22 14.28 -13.51
C THR A 127 11.73 13.98 -13.46
N ALA A 128 11.05 14.56 -12.46
CA ALA A 128 9.60 14.53 -12.32
C ALA A 128 8.90 15.66 -13.11
N LYS A 129 9.61 16.36 -14.01
CA LYS A 129 9.07 17.56 -14.70
C LYS A 129 7.74 17.29 -15.39
N ASN A 130 7.59 16.12 -16.03
CA ASN A 130 6.38 15.74 -16.77
C ASN A 130 5.22 15.30 -15.87
N TYR A 131 5.43 15.24 -14.55
CA TYR A 131 4.43 14.86 -13.54
C TYR A 131 4.00 16.05 -12.65
N ARG A 132 4.20 17.28 -13.12
CA ARG A 132 3.85 18.52 -12.39
C ARG A 132 2.67 19.29 -13.02
N GLY A 133 1.94 18.67 -13.95
CA GLY A 133 0.77 19.25 -14.59
C GLY A 133 -0.48 19.24 -13.70
N ASP A 134 -1.54 19.92 -14.15
CA ASP A 134 -2.81 20.05 -13.41
C ASP A 134 -3.55 18.71 -13.23
N ASN A 135 -3.30 17.77 -14.15
CA ASN A 135 -3.84 16.41 -14.14
C ASN A 135 -2.89 15.41 -13.45
N CYS A 136 -1.88 15.88 -12.73
CA CYS A 136 -0.89 15.05 -12.07
C CYS A 136 -0.90 15.22 -10.55
N THR A 137 -0.48 14.17 -9.87
CA THR A 137 -0.34 14.13 -8.42
C THR A 137 0.87 13.29 -8.03
N THR A 138 1.44 13.60 -6.87
CA THR A 138 2.36 12.72 -6.15
C THR A 138 1.65 12.17 -4.93
N VAL A 139 1.53 10.85 -4.86
CA VAL A 139 1.03 10.13 -3.69
C VAL A 139 2.22 9.51 -2.97
N THR A 140 2.50 10.00 -1.77
CA THR A 140 3.50 9.42 -0.88
C THR A 140 2.83 8.37 -0.01
N LEU A 141 3.34 7.14 0.02
CA LEU A 141 2.84 6.08 0.90
C LEU A 141 3.76 5.90 2.11
N TYR A 142 3.20 5.93 3.32
CA TYR A 142 3.97 5.82 4.58
C TYR A 142 3.86 4.42 5.19
N TYR A 143 5.02 3.83 5.53
CA TYR A 143 5.13 2.47 6.08
C TYR A 143 5.72 2.42 7.49
N ASN A 144 5.29 3.31 8.38
CA ASN A 144 5.73 3.34 9.77
C ASN A 144 4.77 2.60 10.73
N LEU A 145 5.22 2.42 11.99
CA LEU A 145 4.45 1.74 13.05
C LEU A 145 3.16 2.48 13.42
N GLY A 146 3.16 3.82 13.43
CA GLY A 146 1.98 4.65 13.69
C GLY A 146 0.86 4.34 12.68
N VAL A 147 1.19 4.27 11.40
CA VAL A 147 0.23 3.87 10.37
C VAL A 147 -0.22 2.41 10.54
N ARG A 148 0.68 1.50 10.94
CA ARG A 148 0.31 0.10 11.23
C ARG A 148 -0.69 -0.04 12.37
N LEU A 149 -0.55 0.81 13.38
CA LEU A 149 -1.43 0.86 14.55
C LEU A 149 -2.69 1.72 14.33
N GLY A 150 -2.85 2.34 13.15
CA GLY A 150 -3.98 3.23 12.84
C GLY A 150 -3.91 4.59 13.55
N LEU A 151 -2.74 4.97 14.06
CA LEU A 151 -2.50 6.24 14.76
C LEU A 151 -2.18 7.39 13.80
N GLU A 152 -1.72 7.07 12.59
CA GLU A 152 -1.32 8.04 11.57
C GLU A 152 -1.99 7.73 10.22
N LYS A 153 -2.30 8.80 9.47
CA LYS A 153 -2.65 8.69 8.06
C LYS A 153 -1.40 8.22 7.32
N GLY A 154 -1.49 7.11 6.59
CA GLY A 154 -0.29 6.60 5.92
C GLY A 154 -0.20 6.91 4.45
N TYR A 155 -0.66 8.09 4.06
CA TYR A 155 -0.38 8.66 2.76
C TYR A 155 -0.38 10.19 2.82
N ASN A 156 0.33 10.81 1.89
CA ASN A 156 0.25 12.24 1.57
C ASN A 156 -0.05 12.42 0.08
N ILE A 157 -0.63 13.57 -0.29
CA ILE A 157 -0.98 13.93 -1.67
C ILE A 157 -0.41 15.31 -1.95
N TYR A 158 0.28 15.48 -3.07
CA TYR A 158 0.77 16.76 -3.53
C TYR A 158 0.48 16.99 -5.02
N PRO A 159 -0.08 18.14 -5.43
CA PRO A 159 -0.64 19.18 -4.55
C PRO A 159 -1.90 18.68 -3.83
N GLU A 160 -2.23 19.27 -2.67
CA GLU A 160 -3.42 18.86 -1.92
C GLU A 160 -4.69 19.04 -2.78
N GLY A 161 -5.58 18.03 -2.79
CA GLY A 161 -6.81 18.05 -3.60
C GLY A 161 -6.64 17.63 -5.07
N SER A 162 -5.42 17.35 -5.54
CA SER A 162 -5.17 16.83 -6.90
C SER A 162 -5.60 15.37 -7.11
N ALA A 163 -5.94 14.67 -6.04
CA ALA A 163 -6.52 13.33 -6.06
C ALA A 163 -7.33 13.09 -4.79
N ILE A 164 -8.26 12.13 -4.88
CA ILE A 164 -8.98 11.59 -3.73
C ILE A 164 -8.31 10.28 -3.37
N VAL A 165 -7.87 10.13 -2.11
CA VAL A 165 -7.23 8.89 -1.65
C VAL A 165 -7.89 8.39 -0.38
N TYR A 166 -8.18 7.09 -0.32
CA TYR A 166 -8.80 6.43 0.83
C TYR A 166 -8.33 4.97 0.96
N ARG A 167 -8.76 4.29 2.02
CA ARG A 167 -8.35 2.93 2.40
C ARG A 167 -9.56 2.07 2.71
#